data_AF-A0A969CSC9-F1
#
_entry.id   AF-A0A969CSC9-F1
#
_cell.length_a   1.000
_cell.length_b   1.000
_cell.length_c   1.000
_cell.angle_alpha   90.00
_cell.angle_beta   90.00
_cell.angle_gamma   90.00
#
_symmetry.space_group_name_H-M   'P 1'
#
loop_
_entity.id
_entity.type
_entity.pdbx_description
1 polymer ?
#
loop_
_entity_poly.entity_id
_entity_poly.type
_entity_poly.pdbx_seq_one_letter_code
_entity_poly.pdbx_strand_id
1 'polypeptide(L)'
;MRQPSLITSPIWQLAQFEPVYPRLVERLLQAYEDLINTFASQPEVETFLRQNRGALNWWLGNLTATEADWDRSGSLLNQAVLSAPEPDVLRAKVADLADSAAKLTLQAWINPASRQSLLEQAWAFSQRDGALSEVTPPTEAIAELQQGMENSSSLRQWLTENAPTWEPRSQRLGFGALSRHVDGPLPSDFLPRIENIPMTLFFADLMPSLYFNPPLDLALKEKQVATD
;
A
#
# COMPACT_ATOMS: atom_id res chain seq x y z
N MET A 1 5.21 9.02 5.72
CA MET A 1 5.30 9.85 4.50
C MET A 1 6.23 9.25 3.45
N ARG A 2 7.47 8.83 3.77
CA ARG A 2 8.28 8.07 2.78
C ARG A 2 7.79 6.65 2.52
N GLN A 3 7.12 6.03 3.48
CA GLN A 3 6.49 4.72 3.31
C GLN A 3 5.02 4.85 3.75
N PRO A 4 4.18 5.48 2.92
CA PRO A 4 2.79 5.73 3.29
C PRO A 4 1.99 4.43 3.44
N SER A 5 2.32 3.40 2.66
CA SER A 5 1.73 2.07 2.76
C SER A 5 1.94 1.39 4.13
N LEU A 6 2.89 1.85 4.97
CA LEU A 6 3.06 1.28 6.32
C LEU A 6 1.78 1.38 7.15
N ILE A 7 0.92 2.37 6.90
CA ILE A 7 -0.35 2.53 7.62
C ILE A 7 -1.33 1.38 7.37
N THR A 8 -1.14 0.62 6.29
CA THR A 8 -1.95 -0.56 5.96
C THR A 8 -1.45 -1.84 6.61
N SER A 9 -0.32 -1.77 7.32
CA SER A 9 0.26 -2.93 8.00
C SER A 9 -0.69 -3.46 9.08
N PRO A 10 -0.95 -4.78 9.11
CA PRO A 10 -1.74 -5.41 10.17
C PRO A 10 -1.12 -5.27 11.57
N ILE A 11 0.14 -4.84 11.68
CA ILE A 11 0.80 -4.59 12.97
C ILE A 11 -0.02 -3.61 13.83
N TRP A 12 -0.75 -2.68 13.21
CA TRP A 12 -1.58 -1.69 13.90
C TRP A 12 -2.80 -2.29 14.61
N GLN A 13 -3.19 -3.52 14.25
CA GLN A 13 -4.30 -4.24 14.89
C GLN A 13 -3.85 -5.00 16.15
N LEU A 14 -2.53 -5.09 16.40
CA LEU A 14 -2.02 -5.71 17.63
C LEU A 14 -2.38 -4.84 18.84
N ALA A 15 -2.78 -5.49 19.95
CA ALA A 15 -3.25 -4.81 21.17
C ALA A 15 -2.29 -3.74 21.72
N GLN A 16 -0.98 -3.90 21.51
CA GLN A 16 0.04 -2.94 21.95
C GLN A 16 0.09 -1.65 21.11
N PHE A 17 -0.41 -1.68 19.87
CA PHE A 17 -0.37 -0.55 18.94
C PHE A 17 -1.75 0.06 18.69
N GLU A 18 -2.82 -0.69 18.94
CA GLU A 18 -4.22 -0.25 18.79
C GLU A 18 -4.51 1.09 19.47
N PRO A 19 -4.04 1.40 20.71
CA PRO A 19 -4.28 2.69 21.34
C PRO A 19 -3.55 3.88 20.70
N VAL A 20 -2.46 3.62 19.96
CA VAL A 20 -1.60 4.65 19.37
C VAL A 20 -1.99 4.94 17.92
N TYR A 21 -2.52 3.93 17.22
CA TYR A 21 -2.82 4.01 15.79
C TYR A 21 -3.74 5.20 15.41
N PRO A 22 -4.86 5.48 16.11
CA PRO A 22 -5.71 6.63 15.78
C PRO A 22 -4.96 7.97 15.87
N ARG A 23 -4.13 8.15 16.90
CA ARG A 23 -3.34 9.38 17.10
C ARG A 23 -2.25 9.54 16.03
N LEU A 24 -1.64 8.43 15.62
CA LEU A 24 -0.67 8.42 14.53
C LEU A 24 -1.33 8.86 13.22
N VAL A 25 -2.50 8.29 12.89
CA VAL A 25 -3.28 8.62 11.69
C VAL A 25 -3.67 10.10 11.68
N GLU A 26 -4.20 10.62 12.78
CA GLU A 26 -4.60 12.02 12.91
C GLU A 26 -3.41 12.96 12.69
N ARG A 27 -2.26 12.69 13.32
CA ARG A 27 -1.03 13.46 13.10
C ARG A 27 -0.54 13.37 11.67
N LEU A 28 -0.67 12.21 11.02
CA LEU A 28 -0.28 12.03 9.63
C LEU A 28 -1.17 12.84 8.67
N LEU A 29 -2.48 12.85 8.88
CA LEU A 29 -3.43 13.68 8.12
C LEU A 29 -3.10 15.17 8.28
N GLN A 30 -2.84 15.63 9.50
CA GLN A 30 -2.43 17.01 9.76
C GLN A 30 -1.10 17.34 9.07
N ALA A 31 -0.12 16.42 9.11
CA ALA A 31 1.15 16.62 8.45
C ALA A 31 1.01 16.75 6.93
N TYR A 32 0.11 15.97 6.30
CA TYR A 32 -0.21 16.13 4.88
C TYR A 32 -0.84 17.50 4.58
N GLU A 33 -1.81 17.95 5.38
CA GLU A 33 -2.41 19.28 5.24
C GLU A 33 -1.34 20.39 5.31
N ASP A 34 -0.48 20.38 6.33
CA ASP A 34 0.59 21.37 6.46
C ASP A 34 1.53 21.37 5.25
N LEU A 35 1.91 20.19 4.76
CA LEU A 35 2.82 20.07 3.62
C LEU A 35 2.15 20.50 2.32
N ILE A 36 0.87 20.16 2.10
CA ILE A 36 0.11 20.63 0.94
C ILE A 36 0.12 22.17 0.91
N ASN A 37 -0.13 22.81 2.05
CA ASN A 37 -0.09 24.27 2.15
C ASN A 37 1.34 24.83 1.92
N THR A 38 2.37 24.13 2.40
CA THR A 38 3.79 24.52 2.19
C THR A 38 4.19 24.41 0.72
N PHE A 39 3.72 23.38 0.01
CA PHE A 39 4.09 23.05 -1.36
C PHE A 39 3.05 23.47 -2.40
N ALA A 40 2.10 24.34 -2.07
CA ALA A 40 1.03 24.80 -2.97
C ALA A 40 1.53 25.48 -4.27
N SER A 41 2.81 25.88 -4.31
CA SER A 41 3.47 26.44 -5.51
C SER A 41 4.24 25.40 -6.33
N GLN A 42 4.26 24.13 -5.90
CA GLN A 42 4.98 23.02 -6.54
C GLN A 42 3.98 21.90 -6.91
N PRO A 43 3.33 22.00 -8.08
CA PRO A 43 2.18 21.14 -8.44
C PRO A 43 2.45 19.63 -8.37
N GLU A 44 3.66 19.19 -8.71
CA GLU A 44 4.04 17.77 -8.67
C GLU A 44 4.09 17.24 -7.23
N VAL A 45 4.68 18.00 -6.31
CA VAL A 45 4.78 17.64 -4.89
C VAL A 45 3.39 17.71 -4.24
N GLU A 46 2.63 18.76 -4.54
CA GLU A 46 1.26 18.89 -4.06
C GLU A 46 0.39 17.71 -4.52
N THR A 47 0.48 17.33 -5.81
CA THR A 47 -0.26 16.20 -6.37
C THR A 47 0.09 14.90 -5.64
N PHE A 48 1.38 14.63 -5.43
CA PHE A 48 1.83 13.48 -4.67
C PHE A 48 1.28 13.45 -3.23
N LEU A 49 1.30 14.60 -2.54
CA LEU A 49 0.82 14.73 -1.16
C LEU A 49 -0.70 14.52 -1.09
N ARG A 50 -1.47 15.13 -2.00
CA ARG A 50 -2.93 14.95 -2.10
C ARG A 50 -3.29 13.52 -2.44
N GLN A 51 -2.60 12.89 -3.39
CA GLN A 51 -2.83 11.50 -3.74
C GLN A 51 -2.70 10.58 -2.51
N ASN A 52 -1.63 10.75 -1.73
CA ASN A 52 -1.39 9.98 -0.51
C ASN A 52 -2.38 10.29 0.61
N ARG A 53 -2.73 11.57 0.81
CA ARG A 53 -3.73 11.96 1.81
C ARG A 53 -5.11 11.39 1.46
N GLY A 54 -5.49 11.46 0.18
CA GLY A 54 -6.71 10.84 -0.34
C GLY A 54 -6.72 9.33 -0.13
N ALA A 55 -5.59 8.65 -0.37
CA ALA A 55 -5.47 7.21 -0.09
C ALA A 55 -5.61 6.87 1.40
N LEU A 56 -5.05 7.71 2.28
CA LEU A 56 -5.24 7.56 3.72
C LEU A 56 -6.69 7.77 4.13
N ASN A 57 -7.35 8.81 3.62
CA ASN A 57 -8.79 9.04 3.84
C ASN A 57 -9.63 7.87 3.33
N TRP A 58 -9.28 7.31 2.16
CA TRP A 58 -9.97 6.16 1.58
C TRP A 58 -9.85 4.93 2.47
N TRP A 59 -8.62 4.65 2.95
CA TRP A 59 -8.32 3.56 3.87
C TRP A 59 -9.14 3.63 5.17
N LEU A 60 -9.30 4.84 5.71
CA LEU A 60 -10.09 5.11 6.92
C LEU A 60 -11.60 5.18 6.63
N GLY A 61 -11.99 5.20 5.37
CA GLY A 61 -13.37 5.25 4.93
C GLY A 61 -14.01 6.62 4.81
N ASN A 62 -13.23 7.69 4.85
CA ASN A 62 -13.69 9.05 4.59
C ASN A 62 -13.72 9.33 3.07
N LEU A 63 -14.76 8.82 2.40
CA LEU A 63 -14.88 8.90 0.94
C LEU A 63 -15.05 10.34 0.43
N THR A 64 -15.73 11.22 1.17
CA THR A 64 -15.88 12.63 0.79
C THR A 64 -14.54 13.36 0.76
N ALA A 65 -13.68 13.15 1.78
CA ALA A 65 -12.33 13.74 1.77
C ALA A 65 -11.43 13.10 0.71
N THR A 66 -11.62 11.81 0.44
CA THR A 66 -10.93 11.08 -0.63
C THR A 66 -11.23 11.70 -2.00
N GLU A 67 -12.51 11.91 -2.31
CA GLU A 67 -12.98 12.53 -3.55
C GLU A 67 -12.38 13.92 -3.73
N ALA A 68 -12.40 14.74 -2.66
CA ALA A 68 -11.83 16.08 -2.70
C ALA A 68 -10.32 16.09 -3.02
N ASP A 69 -9.57 15.12 -2.51
CA ASP A 69 -8.14 14.98 -2.81
C ASP A 69 -7.87 14.40 -4.20
N TRP A 70 -8.71 13.45 -4.66
CA TRP A 70 -8.47 12.71 -5.90
C TRP A 70 -9.08 13.35 -7.14
N ASP A 71 -10.01 14.29 -7.02
CA ASP A 71 -10.66 14.99 -8.16
C ASP A 71 -9.64 15.50 -9.19
N ARG A 72 -8.52 16.06 -8.71
CA ARG A 72 -7.47 16.65 -9.56
C ARG A 72 -6.09 16.02 -9.41
N SER A 73 -5.89 15.22 -8.37
CA SER A 73 -4.57 14.66 -8.03
C SER A 73 -4.57 13.13 -7.97
N GLY A 74 -5.71 12.48 -8.21
CA GLY A 74 -5.79 11.02 -8.24
C GLY A 74 -5.25 10.45 -9.56
N SER A 75 -4.48 9.37 -9.47
CA SER A 75 -4.11 8.57 -10.64
C SER A 75 -5.33 7.83 -11.23
N LEU A 76 -5.19 7.25 -12.42
CA LEU A 76 -6.22 6.37 -12.98
C LEU A 76 -6.56 5.20 -12.04
N LEU A 77 -5.57 4.68 -11.32
CA LEU A 77 -5.78 3.63 -10.32
C LEU A 77 -6.63 4.14 -9.15
N ASN A 78 -6.35 5.34 -8.63
CA ASN A 78 -7.15 5.95 -7.56
C ASN A 78 -8.62 6.10 -7.99
N GLN A 79 -8.85 6.56 -9.23
CA GLN A 79 -10.19 6.70 -9.80
C GLN A 79 -10.90 5.35 -9.96
N ALA A 80 -10.18 4.31 -10.41
CA ALA A 80 -10.74 2.96 -10.50
C ALA A 80 -11.15 2.43 -9.12
N VAL A 81 -10.28 2.55 -8.11
CA VAL A 81 -10.55 2.11 -6.74
C VAL A 81 -11.72 2.88 -6.11
N LEU A 82 -11.83 4.19 -6.36
CA LEU A 82 -12.96 5.00 -5.90
C LEU A 82 -14.29 4.55 -6.53
N SER A 83 -14.28 4.13 -7.80
CA SER A 83 -15.46 3.61 -8.50
C SER A 83 -15.85 2.17 -8.13
N ALA A 84 -15.11 1.50 -7.25
CA ALA A 84 -15.35 0.10 -6.91
C ALA A 84 -16.77 -0.26 -6.43
N PRO A 85 -17.55 0.65 -5.78
CA PRO A 85 -18.95 0.40 -5.46
C PRO A 85 -19.88 0.28 -6.67
N GLU A 86 -19.47 0.75 -7.85
CA GLU A 86 -20.25 0.75 -9.09
C GLU A 86 -19.64 -0.18 -10.14
N PRO A 87 -20.09 -1.45 -10.27
CA PRO A 87 -19.41 -2.47 -11.07
C PRO A 87 -19.17 -2.11 -12.54
N ASP A 88 -20.12 -1.42 -13.17
CA ASP A 88 -20.02 -1.05 -14.59
C ASP A 88 -19.02 0.11 -14.80
N VAL A 89 -19.00 1.08 -13.88
CA VAL A 89 -18.02 2.17 -13.89
C VAL A 89 -16.62 1.62 -13.60
N LEU A 90 -16.49 0.75 -12.60
CA LEU A 90 -15.23 0.07 -12.29
C LEU A 90 -14.71 -0.68 -13.52
N ARG A 91 -15.56 -1.45 -14.22
CA ARG A 91 -15.15 -2.19 -15.42
C ARG A 91 -14.62 -1.27 -16.51
N ALA A 92 -15.26 -0.13 -16.75
CA ALA A 92 -14.78 0.86 -17.71
C ALA A 92 -13.42 1.45 -17.29
N LYS A 93 -13.28 1.87 -16.02
CA LYS A 93 -12.04 2.44 -15.49
C LYS A 93 -10.87 1.44 -15.55
N VAL A 94 -11.13 0.17 -15.25
CA VAL A 94 -10.11 -0.90 -15.29
C VAL A 94 -9.64 -1.18 -16.72
N ALA A 95 -10.50 -1.00 -17.73
CA ALA A 95 -10.11 -1.13 -19.13
C ALA A 95 -9.07 -0.07 -19.54
N ASP A 96 -9.18 1.14 -18.99
CA ASP A 96 -8.28 2.27 -19.27
C ASP A 96 -6.94 2.20 -18.51
N LEU A 97 -6.81 1.30 -17.52
CA LEU A 97 -5.56 1.13 -16.79
C LEU A 97 -4.47 0.52 -17.66
N ALA A 98 -3.23 0.99 -17.47
CA ALA A 98 -2.06 0.29 -17.97
C ALA A 98 -1.93 -1.09 -17.32
N ASP A 99 -1.32 -2.03 -18.04
CA ASP A 99 -1.08 -3.37 -17.53
C ASP A 99 -0.20 -3.32 -16.27
N SER A 100 -0.75 -3.84 -15.19
CA SER A 100 -0.19 -3.76 -13.84
C SER A 100 -0.78 -4.86 -12.96
N ALA A 101 -0.11 -5.17 -11.85
CA ALA A 101 -0.66 -6.08 -10.84
C ALA A 101 -1.99 -5.56 -10.29
N ALA A 102 -2.13 -4.24 -10.10
CA ALA A 102 -3.37 -3.59 -9.69
C ALA A 102 -4.52 -3.87 -10.66
N LYS A 103 -4.29 -3.68 -11.97
CA LYS A 103 -5.31 -3.92 -13.02
C LYS A 103 -5.77 -5.36 -13.01
N LEU A 104 -4.84 -6.32 -12.99
CA LEU A 104 -5.15 -7.75 -12.95
C LEU A 104 -5.96 -8.13 -11.70
N THR A 105 -5.60 -7.54 -10.56
CA THR A 105 -6.31 -7.76 -9.29
C THR A 105 -7.72 -7.17 -9.31
N LEU A 106 -7.91 -5.97 -9.88
CA LEU A 106 -9.24 -5.39 -10.08
C LEU A 106 -10.07 -6.21 -11.08
N GLN A 107 -9.46 -6.77 -12.12
CA GLN A 107 -10.15 -7.71 -13.02
C GLN A 107 -10.58 -8.98 -12.28
N ALA A 108 -9.74 -9.50 -11.36
CA ALA A 108 -10.07 -10.65 -10.53
C ALA A 108 -11.24 -10.37 -9.57
N TRP A 109 -11.33 -9.13 -9.08
CA TRP A 109 -12.47 -8.64 -8.30
C TRP A 109 -13.77 -8.64 -9.12
N ILE A 110 -13.72 -8.12 -10.35
CA ILE A 110 -14.89 -7.99 -11.25
C ILE A 110 -15.35 -9.33 -11.82
N ASN A 111 -14.42 -10.28 -12.03
CA ASN A 111 -14.70 -11.57 -12.67
C ASN A 111 -14.35 -12.76 -11.76
N PRO A 112 -15.29 -13.23 -10.92
CA PRO A 112 -15.08 -14.37 -10.03
C PRO A 112 -14.63 -15.65 -10.75
N ALA A 113 -15.11 -15.90 -11.97
CA ALA A 113 -14.83 -17.13 -12.72
C ALA A 113 -13.36 -17.24 -13.18
N SER A 114 -12.67 -16.12 -13.32
CA SER A 114 -11.25 -16.06 -13.70
C SER A 114 -10.35 -15.54 -12.58
N ARG A 115 -10.87 -15.44 -11.35
CA ARG A 115 -10.19 -14.79 -10.23
C ARG A 115 -8.84 -15.43 -9.92
N GLN A 116 -8.80 -16.75 -9.80
CA GLN A 116 -7.57 -17.47 -9.48
C GLN A 116 -6.47 -17.17 -10.49
N SER A 117 -6.73 -17.36 -11.78
CA SER A 117 -5.73 -17.16 -12.84
C SER A 117 -5.30 -15.69 -12.97
N LEU A 118 -6.18 -14.74 -12.67
CA LEU A 118 -5.85 -13.31 -12.66
C LEU A 118 -4.99 -12.93 -11.45
N LEU A 119 -5.24 -13.50 -10.27
CA LEU A 119 -4.42 -13.29 -9.08
C LEU A 119 -3.02 -13.90 -9.22
N GLU A 120 -2.91 -15.09 -9.82
CA GLU A 120 -1.62 -15.71 -10.15
C GLU A 120 -0.80 -14.81 -11.11
N GLN A 121 -1.45 -14.24 -12.13
CA GLN A 121 -0.81 -13.29 -13.04
C GLN A 121 -0.42 -11.99 -12.34
N ALA A 122 -1.29 -11.45 -11.46
CA ALA A 122 -1.00 -10.24 -10.70
C ALA A 122 0.25 -10.42 -9.82
N TRP A 123 0.37 -11.58 -9.16
CA TRP A 123 1.55 -11.95 -8.39
C TRP A 123 2.80 -12.03 -9.25
N ALA A 124 2.74 -12.75 -10.37
CA ALA A 124 3.88 -12.83 -11.28
C ALA A 124 4.28 -11.45 -11.83
N PHE A 125 3.32 -10.54 -11.98
CA PHE A 125 3.57 -9.16 -12.41
C PHE A 125 4.28 -8.34 -11.32
N SER A 126 3.82 -8.42 -10.06
CA SER A 126 4.40 -7.63 -8.95
C SER A 126 5.87 -7.96 -8.68
N GLN A 127 6.30 -9.19 -8.98
CA GLN A 127 7.70 -9.61 -8.80
C GLN A 127 8.64 -9.11 -9.92
N ARG A 128 8.13 -8.51 -11.01
CA ARG A 128 8.99 -8.04 -12.11
C ARG A 128 9.83 -6.81 -11.75
N ASP A 129 9.37 -6.02 -10.78
CA ASP A 129 10.03 -4.77 -10.37
C ASP A 129 10.89 -4.91 -9.10
N GLY A 130 10.89 -6.09 -8.45
CA GLY A 130 11.58 -6.35 -7.18
C GLY A 130 12.50 -7.59 -7.22
N ALA A 131 13.72 -7.44 -6.70
CA ALA A 131 14.79 -8.43 -6.72
C ALA A 131 14.39 -9.86 -6.28
N LEU A 132 14.63 -10.85 -7.15
CA LEU A 132 15.07 -12.24 -6.89
C LEU A 132 14.42 -13.07 -5.75
N SER A 133 13.22 -12.76 -5.28
CA SER A 133 12.50 -13.59 -4.31
C SER A 133 11.29 -14.23 -4.98
N GLU A 134 11.35 -15.55 -5.15
CA GLU A 134 10.29 -16.49 -5.55
C GLU A 134 9.19 -15.92 -6.48
N VAL A 135 9.33 -16.23 -7.77
CA VAL A 135 8.32 -15.92 -8.81
C VAL A 135 7.00 -16.65 -8.54
N THR A 136 7.04 -17.73 -7.75
CA THR A 136 5.87 -18.54 -7.40
C THR A 136 5.26 -18.04 -6.09
N PRO A 137 3.95 -17.73 -6.04
CA PRO A 137 3.29 -17.43 -4.78
C PRO A 137 3.41 -18.63 -3.83
N PRO A 138 3.50 -18.41 -2.50
CA PRO A 138 3.27 -19.47 -1.54
C PRO A 138 1.96 -20.20 -1.86
N THR A 139 1.95 -21.53 -1.78
CA THR A 139 0.82 -22.36 -2.28
C THR A 139 -0.53 -21.96 -1.69
N GLU A 140 -0.55 -21.42 -0.47
CA GLU A 140 -1.76 -21.01 0.24
C GLU A 140 -2.19 -19.56 -0.07
N ALA A 141 -1.26 -18.70 -0.50
CA ALA A 141 -1.50 -17.26 -0.63
C ALA A 141 -2.60 -16.90 -1.65
N ILE A 142 -2.64 -17.58 -2.80
CA ILE A 142 -3.67 -17.34 -3.82
C ILE A 142 -5.05 -17.76 -3.31
N ALA A 143 -5.14 -18.89 -2.60
CA ALA A 143 -6.39 -19.37 -2.03
C ALA A 143 -6.91 -18.41 -0.95
N GLU A 144 -6.03 -17.88 -0.10
CA GLU A 144 -6.40 -16.89 0.91
C GLU A 144 -6.84 -15.56 0.30
N LEU A 145 -6.16 -15.08 -0.75
CA LEU A 145 -6.57 -13.89 -1.50
C LEU A 145 -7.98 -14.05 -2.08
N GLN A 146 -8.26 -15.21 -2.69
CA GLN A 146 -9.56 -15.53 -3.24
C GLN A 146 -10.63 -15.61 -2.14
N GLN A 147 -10.36 -16.31 -1.05
CA GLN A 147 -11.28 -16.44 0.07
C GLN A 147 -11.61 -15.07 0.69
N GLY A 148 -10.60 -14.22 0.83
CA GLY A 148 -10.78 -12.84 1.28
C GLY A 148 -11.70 -12.05 0.36
N MET A 149 -11.56 -12.20 -0.97
CA MET A 149 -12.46 -11.54 -1.92
C MET A 149 -13.90 -12.05 -1.80
N GLU A 150 -14.10 -13.36 -1.64
CA GLU A 150 -15.42 -13.99 -1.50
C GLU A 150 -16.15 -13.57 -0.23
N ASN A 151 -15.41 -13.39 0.86
CA ASN A 151 -15.95 -13.00 2.16
C ASN A 151 -16.19 -11.48 2.29
N SER A 152 -15.89 -10.71 1.25
CA SER A 152 -15.95 -9.24 1.28
C SER A 152 -17.11 -8.70 0.46
N SER A 153 -17.87 -7.79 1.06
CA SER A 153 -18.97 -7.08 0.39
C SER A 153 -18.50 -5.93 -0.51
N SER A 154 -17.26 -5.46 -0.33
CA SER A 154 -16.67 -4.36 -1.10
C SER A 154 -15.16 -4.54 -1.23
N LEU A 155 -14.59 -3.89 -2.27
CA LEU A 155 -13.13 -3.89 -2.49
C LEU A 155 -12.40 -3.32 -1.27
N ARG A 156 -12.93 -2.25 -0.66
CA ARG A 156 -12.34 -1.65 0.54
C ARG A 156 -12.30 -2.65 1.69
N GLN A 157 -13.42 -3.32 1.97
CA GLN A 157 -13.48 -4.33 3.02
C GLN A 157 -12.47 -5.45 2.79
N TRP A 158 -12.33 -5.91 1.55
CA TRP A 158 -11.32 -6.90 1.21
C TRP A 158 -9.90 -6.40 1.50
N LEU A 159 -9.58 -5.16 1.13
CA LEU A 159 -8.25 -4.60 1.33
C LEU A 159 -7.96 -4.25 2.80
N THR A 160 -8.95 -3.89 3.62
CA THR A 160 -8.75 -3.41 4.99
C THR A 160 -8.97 -4.46 6.08
N GLU A 161 -9.91 -5.38 5.87
CA GLU A 161 -10.38 -6.32 6.91
C GLU A 161 -10.07 -7.78 6.56
N ASN A 162 -10.28 -8.17 5.30
CA ASN A 162 -10.14 -9.57 4.85
C ASN A 162 -8.90 -9.80 3.99
N ALA A 163 -7.92 -8.90 4.06
CA ALA A 163 -6.69 -9.02 3.30
C ALA A 163 -5.77 -10.06 3.94
N PRO A 164 -5.27 -11.04 3.18
CA PRO A 164 -4.27 -11.94 3.71
C PRO A 164 -2.98 -11.19 4.00
N THR A 165 -2.24 -11.71 4.98
CA THR A 165 -1.07 -11.07 5.56
C THR A 165 0.09 -12.03 5.51
N TRP A 166 1.30 -11.51 5.35
CA TRP A 166 2.51 -12.32 5.42
C TRP A 166 3.58 -11.65 6.28
N GLU A 167 4.59 -12.44 6.64
CA GLU A 167 5.72 -12.01 7.44
C GLU A 167 7.05 -12.19 6.69
N PRO A 168 7.31 -11.42 5.61
CA PRO A 168 8.59 -11.50 4.92
C PRO A 168 9.72 -11.17 5.88
N ARG A 169 10.71 -12.06 5.93
CA ARG A 169 11.95 -11.84 6.67
C ARG A 169 12.99 -11.25 5.73
N SER A 170 13.52 -10.07 6.06
CA SER A 170 14.68 -9.54 5.37
C SER A 170 15.87 -10.45 5.63
N GLN A 171 16.32 -11.15 4.59
CA GLN A 171 17.62 -11.81 4.60
C GLN A 171 18.64 -10.78 4.13
N ARG A 172 19.61 -10.45 4.99
CA ARG A 172 20.74 -9.63 4.58
C ARG A 172 21.86 -10.55 4.11
N LEU A 173 22.55 -10.18 3.02
CA LEU A 173 23.82 -10.82 2.69
C LEU A 173 24.78 -10.49 3.83
N GLY A 174 25.08 -11.49 4.67
CA GLY A 174 26.03 -11.33 5.77
C GLY A 174 27.44 -11.13 5.22
N PHE A 175 28.15 -10.12 5.72
CA PHE A 175 29.61 -10.14 5.66
C PHE A 175 30.07 -11.20 6.66
N GLY A 176 30.73 -12.27 6.20
CA GLY A 176 31.09 -13.46 6.99
C GLY A 176 32.09 -13.21 8.14
N ALA A 177 31.83 -12.27 9.02
CA ALA A 177 32.57 -12.04 10.25
C ALA A 177 31.87 -12.80 11.39
N LEU A 178 32.46 -13.92 11.78
CA LEU A 178 32.09 -14.72 12.95
C LEU A 178 32.09 -13.85 14.23
N SER A 179 30.93 -13.44 14.75
CA SER A 179 30.68 -13.31 16.21
C SER A 179 29.27 -12.83 16.54
N ARG A 180 28.30 -13.74 16.53
CA ARG A 180 27.16 -13.90 17.47
C ARG A 180 26.32 -15.11 17.01
N HIS A 181 25.62 -15.75 17.94
CA HIS A 181 24.85 -17.00 17.75
C HIS A 181 23.64 -16.88 16.78
N VAL A 182 23.54 -15.76 16.06
CA VAL A 182 22.55 -15.40 15.02
C VAL A 182 23.18 -15.18 13.64
N ASP A 183 24.51 -15.24 13.53
CA ASP A 183 25.27 -15.08 12.30
C ASP A 183 25.39 -16.42 11.53
N GLY A 184 24.24 -16.99 11.18
CA GLY A 184 24.21 -17.96 10.07
C GLY A 184 24.63 -17.26 8.76
N PRO A 185 24.89 -18.00 7.66
CA PRO A 185 25.22 -17.42 6.36
C PRO A 185 24.15 -16.45 5.82
N LEU A 186 22.96 -16.43 6.44
CA LEU A 186 21.82 -15.56 6.15
C LEU A 186 21.31 -14.93 7.45
N PRO A 187 21.93 -13.85 7.97
CA PRO A 187 21.39 -13.12 9.11
C PRO A 187 20.00 -12.58 8.76
N SER A 188 19.03 -12.79 9.65
CA SER A 188 17.65 -12.31 9.54
C SER A 188 17.38 -11.22 10.58
N ASP A 189 16.67 -10.16 10.21
CA ASP A 189 16.24 -9.13 11.17
C ASP A 189 15.25 -9.74 12.18
N PHE A 190 15.36 -9.35 13.46
CA PHE A 190 14.57 -9.91 14.56
C PHE A 190 13.08 -9.52 14.55
N LEU A 191 12.70 -8.46 13.83
CA LEU A 191 11.31 -8.00 13.74
C LEU A 191 10.71 -8.43 12.41
N PRO A 192 9.75 -9.37 12.40
CA PRO A 192 9.02 -9.70 11.17
C PRO A 192 8.25 -8.47 10.71
N ARG A 193 8.34 -8.18 9.41
CA ARG A 193 7.49 -7.17 8.79
C ARG A 193 6.15 -7.83 8.54
N ILE A 194 5.10 -7.44 9.25
CA ILE A 194 3.75 -7.94 8.97
C ILE A 194 3.17 -7.02 7.90
N GLU A 195 2.91 -7.56 6.71
CA GLU A 195 2.42 -6.76 5.58
C GLU A 195 1.07 -7.25 5.09
N ASN A 196 0.28 -6.30 4.59
CA ASN A 196 -0.96 -6.54 3.87
C ASN A 196 -0.59 -6.88 2.41
N ILE A 197 -0.83 -8.12 2.00
CA ILE A 197 -0.37 -8.64 0.71
C ILE A 197 -0.95 -7.82 -0.46
N PRO A 198 -2.30 -7.63 -0.57
CA PRO A 198 -2.87 -6.82 -1.64
C PRO A 198 -2.29 -5.40 -1.71
N MET A 199 -2.14 -4.72 -0.57
CA MET A 199 -1.65 -3.34 -0.55
C MET A 199 -0.18 -3.23 -0.93
N THR A 200 0.62 -4.24 -0.59
CA THR A 200 2.07 -4.20 -0.81
C THR A 200 2.46 -4.68 -2.21
N LEU A 201 1.81 -5.75 -2.70
CA LEU A 201 2.15 -6.36 -3.98
C LEU A 201 1.34 -5.79 -5.15
N PHE A 202 0.05 -5.51 -4.95
CA PHE A 202 -0.85 -5.20 -6.06
C PHE A 202 -1.21 -3.72 -6.12
N PHE A 203 -1.40 -3.09 -4.96
CA PHE A 203 -1.86 -1.70 -4.85
C PHE A 203 -0.82 -0.76 -4.24
N ALA A 204 0.48 -1.04 -4.43
CA ALA A 204 1.55 -0.18 -3.95
C ALA A 204 1.40 1.28 -4.45
N ASP A 205 0.99 1.45 -5.71
CA ASP A 205 0.76 2.76 -6.33
C ASP A 205 -0.51 3.49 -5.84
N LEU A 206 -1.35 2.83 -5.02
CA LEU A 206 -2.44 3.53 -4.33
C LEU A 206 -1.89 4.48 -3.28
N MET A 207 -0.77 4.11 -2.65
CA MET A 207 -0.02 4.90 -1.68
C MET A 207 1.44 5.03 -2.12
N PRO A 208 1.71 5.83 -3.17
CA PRO A 208 3.03 5.85 -3.79
C PRO A 208 4.08 6.39 -2.83
N SER A 209 5.30 5.88 -2.98
CA SER A 209 6.48 6.37 -2.27
C SER A 209 7.38 7.16 -3.21
N LEU A 210 7.84 8.35 -2.78
CA LEU A 210 8.92 9.05 -3.46
C LEU A 210 10.25 8.65 -2.85
N TYR A 211 11.06 7.93 -3.62
CA TYR A 211 12.39 7.51 -3.19
C TYR A 211 13.33 8.71 -2.98
N PHE A 212 13.26 9.72 -3.85
CA PHE A 212 14.10 10.92 -3.77
C PHE A 212 13.33 12.17 -4.20
N ASN A 213 13.17 13.13 -3.30
CA ASN A 213 12.61 14.45 -3.58
C ASN A 213 13.24 15.48 -2.62
N PRO A 214 14.33 16.16 -3.00
CA PRO A 214 15.07 17.04 -2.09
C PRO A 214 14.23 18.13 -1.40
N PRO A 215 13.29 18.82 -2.10
CA PRO A 215 12.41 19.79 -1.46
C PRO A 215 11.57 19.17 -0.33
N LEU A 216 10.89 18.04 -0.60
CA LEU A 216 10.12 17.32 0.41
C LEU A 216 11.01 16.83 1.55
N ASP A 217 12.21 16.34 1.21
CA ASP A 217 13.17 15.79 2.18
C ASP A 217 13.66 16.84 3.17
N LEU A 218 13.85 18.09 2.72
CA LEU A 218 14.19 19.21 3.58
C LEU A 218 13.04 19.59 4.51
N ALA A 219 11.82 19.73 3.97
CA ALA A 219 10.64 20.04 4.79
C ALA A 219 10.35 18.97 5.85
N LEU A 220 10.58 17.70 5.53
CA LEU A 220 10.45 16.60 6.48
C LEU A 220 11.50 16.65 7.59
N LYS A 221 12.74 17.07 7.30
CA LYS A 221 13.79 17.24 8.32
C LYS A 221 13.44 18.35 9.30
N GLU A 222 12.92 19.47 8.84
CA GLU A 222 12.52 20.58 9.71
C GLU A 222 11.44 20.16 10.71
N LYS A 223 10.46 19.36 10.27
CA LYS A 223 9.44 18.80 11.17
C LYS A 223 9.97 17.75 12.13
N GLN A 224 11.08 17.07 11.84
CA GLN A 224 11.70 16.12 12.79
C GLN A 224 12.36 16.85 13.98
N VAL A 225 12.97 18.00 13.74
CA VAL A 225 13.67 18.79 14.77
C VAL A 225 12.72 19.57 15.68
N ALA A 226 11.51 19.91 15.20
CA ALA A 226 10.53 20.69 15.95
C ALA A 226 9.72 19.90 17.01
N THR A 227 10.06 18.63 17.25
CA THR A 227 9.31 17.73 18.17
C THR A 227 10.06 17.40 19.47
N ASP A 228 11.20 18.04 19.73
CA ASP A 228 11.93 18.00 21.01
C ASP A 228 11.51 19.16 21.93
#